data_AF-A0A357LP35-F1
#
_entry.id   AF-A0A357LP35-F1
#
_cell.length_a   1.000
_cell.length_b   1.000
_cell.length_c   1.000
_cell.angle_alpha   90.00
_cell.angle_beta   90.00
_cell.angle_gamma   90.00
#
_symmetry.space_group_name_H-M   'P 1'
#
loop_
_entity.id
_entity.type
_entity.pdbx_description
1 polymer ?
#
loop_
_entity_poly.entity_id
_entity_poly.type
_entity_poly.pdbx_seq_one_letter_code
_entity_poly.pdbx_strand_id
1 'polypeptide(L)'
;MRLFVAIPIPENLTTRFSSFASGVRGARWVRPEGMHITLFFVGEADREHAADLDVELSQISMPTFDLRCDRFDYFERGNKIKSI
;
A
#
# COMPACT_ATOMS: atom_id res chain seq x y z
N MET A 1 -11.23 -12.60 6.76
CA MET A 1 -10.69 -11.92 5.55
C MET A 1 -9.70 -10.90 6.05
N ARG A 2 -8.65 -10.61 5.29
CA ARG A 2 -7.61 -9.71 5.79
C ARG A 2 -7.76 -8.30 5.22
N LEU A 3 -7.94 -7.30 6.09
CA LEU A 3 -8.24 -5.93 5.72
C LEU A 3 -7.09 -4.97 6.04
N PHE A 4 -7.04 -3.90 5.25
CA PHE A 4 -6.19 -2.73 5.44
C PHE A 4 -6.84 -1.52 4.77
N VAL A 5 -6.46 -0.31 5.20
CA VAL A 5 -6.88 0.96 4.62
C VAL A 5 -5.70 1.56 3.87
N ALA A 6 -5.93 2.08 2.66
CA ALA A 6 -4.86 2.60 1.82
C ALA A 6 -5.28 3.73 0.90
N ILE A 7 -4.30 4.54 0.47
CA ILE A 7 -4.45 5.49 -0.63
C ILE A 7 -4.02 4.80 -1.93
N PRO A 8 -4.86 4.79 -2.98
CA PRO A 8 -4.48 4.24 -4.28
C PRO A 8 -3.41 5.12 -4.95
N ILE A 9 -2.47 4.49 -5.65
CA ILE A 9 -1.51 5.22 -6.47
C ILE A 9 -2.12 5.47 -7.87
N PRO A 10 -2.08 6.71 -8.40
CA PRO A 10 -2.48 7.01 -9.77
C PRO A 10 -1.75 6.16 -10.81
N GLU A 11 -2.45 5.75 -11.87
CA GLU A 11 -1.94 4.82 -12.90
C GLU A 11 -0.66 5.32 -13.60
N ASN A 12 -0.56 6.63 -13.83
CA ASN A 12 0.64 7.24 -14.41
C ASN A 12 1.87 7.08 -13.50
N LEU A 13 1.69 7.00 -12.18
CA LEU A 13 2.77 6.79 -11.23
C LEU A 13 3.10 5.29 -11.07
N THR A 14 2.10 4.41 -11.03
CA THR A 14 2.35 2.96 -10.95
C THR A 14 3.16 2.47 -12.15
N THR A 15 2.82 2.93 -13.35
CA THR A 15 3.57 2.64 -14.60
C THR A 15 5.04 3.06 -14.48
N ARG A 16 5.28 4.27 -13.94
CA ARG A 16 6.64 4.77 -13.70
C ARG A 16 7.37 3.93 -12.67
N PHE A 17 6.72 3.54 -11.58
CA PHE A 17 7.33 2.73 -10.53
C PHE A 17 7.69 1.33 -10.98
N SER A 18 6.87 0.71 -11.83
CA SER A 18 7.17 -0.59 -12.42
C SER A 18 8.45 -0.61 -13.25
N SER A 19 8.88 0.52 -13.81
CA SER A 19 10.16 0.63 -14.51
C SER A 19 11.38 0.49 -13.58
N PHE A 20 11.23 0.84 -12.30
CA PHE A 20 12.30 0.70 -11.28
C PHE A 20 12.33 -0.69 -10.65
N ALA A 21 11.26 -1.49 -10.83
CA ALA A 21 11.10 -2.81 -10.24
C ALA A 21 11.95 -3.87 -10.97
N SER A 22 13.27 -3.71 -10.93
CA SER A 22 14.24 -4.59 -11.61
C SER A 22 15.56 -4.71 -10.82
N GLY A 23 16.44 -5.62 -11.25
CA GLY A 23 17.82 -5.68 -10.76
C GLY A 23 18.05 -6.39 -9.41
N VAL A 24 17.01 -6.80 -8.69
CA VAL A 24 17.14 -7.53 -7.42
C VAL A 24 16.83 -9.02 -7.61
N ARG A 25 17.86 -9.86 -7.49
CA ARG A 25 17.72 -11.33 -7.63
C ARG A 25 16.86 -11.88 -6.49
N GLY A 26 15.82 -12.63 -6.85
CA GLY A 26 14.89 -13.24 -5.88
C GLY A 26 13.83 -12.28 -5.32
N ALA A 27 13.78 -11.02 -5.77
CA ALA A 27 12.72 -10.11 -5.39
C ALA A 27 11.38 -10.53 -6.02
N ARG A 28 10.31 -10.41 -5.23
CA ARG A 28 8.93 -10.52 -5.71
C ARG A 28 8.37 -9.12 -5.87
N TRP A 29 8.35 -8.63 -7.09
CA TRP A 29 7.83 -7.30 -7.39
C TRP A 29 6.30 -7.26 -7.30
N VAL A 30 5.77 -6.18 -6.72
CA VAL A 30 4.33 -5.91 -6.67
C VAL A 30 3.87 -5.45 -8.05
N ARG A 31 2.75 -6.00 -8.52
CA ARG A 31 2.14 -5.58 -9.79
C ARG A 31 1.56 -4.18 -9.68
N PRO A 32 1.44 -3.39 -10.76
CA PRO A 32 0.87 -2.04 -10.73
C PRO A 32 -0.46 -1.96 -9.98
N GLU A 33 -1.35 -2.93 -10.18
CA GLU A 33 -2.70 -2.96 -9.59
C GLU A 33 -2.68 -3.20 -8.06
N GLY A 34 -1.56 -3.70 -7.54
CA GLY A 34 -1.35 -3.91 -6.11
C GLY A 34 -0.65 -2.74 -5.40
N MET A 35 -0.21 -1.71 -6.13
CA MET A 35 0.54 -0.59 -5.54
C MET A 35 -0.39 0.39 -4.81
N HIS A 36 -0.10 0.64 -3.54
CA HIS A 36 -0.87 1.52 -2.69
C HIS A 36 -0.01 2.04 -1.53
N ILE A 37 -0.44 3.13 -0.88
CA ILE A 37 0.14 3.59 0.38
C ILE A 37 -0.74 3.07 1.51
N THR A 38 -0.26 2.08 2.25
CA THR A 38 -1.01 1.57 3.40
C THR A 38 -1.05 2.61 4.52
N LEU A 39 -2.24 2.95 4.99
CA LEU A 39 -2.47 3.85 6.12
C LEU A 39 -2.61 3.06 7.43
N PHE A 40 -3.34 1.95 7.38
CA PHE A 40 -3.63 1.16 8.57
C PHE A 40 -3.85 -0.32 8.24
N PHE A 41 -3.21 -1.22 8.99
CA PHE A 41 -3.44 -2.67 8.89
C PHE A 41 -4.45 -3.10 9.96
N VAL A 42 -5.64 -3.49 9.52
CA VAL A 42 -6.71 -3.99 10.40
C VAL A 42 -6.42 -5.44 10.82
N GLY A 43 -5.88 -6.25 9.91
CA GLY A 43 -5.65 -7.67 10.16
C GLY A 43 -6.84 -8.52 9.76
N GLU A 44 -7.11 -9.60 10.50
CA GLU A 44 -8.27 -10.46 10.23
C GLU A 44 -9.56 -9.80 10.71
N ALA A 45 -10.55 -9.74 9.84
CA ALA A 45 -11.89 -9.24 10.11
C ALA A 45 -12.95 -10.16 9.47
N ASP A 46 -14.15 -10.15 10.04
CA ASP A 46 -15.34 -10.74 9.41
C ASP A 46 -16.06 -9.70 8.54
N ARG A 47 -17.21 -10.09 7.97
CA ARG A 47 -17.99 -9.22 7.07
C ARG A 47 -18.68 -8.06 7.79
N GLU A 48 -19.04 -8.25 9.06
CA GLU A 48 -19.73 -7.24 9.86
C GLU A 48 -18.77 -6.12 10.21
N HIS A 49 -17.60 -6.47 10.76
CA HIS A 49 -16.52 -5.52 11.00
C HIS A 49 -16.06 -4.80 9.73
N ALA A 50 -16.08 -5.46 8.57
CA ALA A 50 -15.75 -4.84 7.29
C ALA A 50 -16.77 -3.77 6.88
N ALA A 51 -18.07 -4.03 7.10
CA ALA A 51 -19.14 -3.08 6.79
C ALA A 51 -19.12 -1.88 7.73
N ASP A 52 -18.90 -2.10 9.03
CA ASP A 52 -18.77 -1.03 10.00
C ASP A 52 -17.57 -0.13 9.69
N LEU A 53 -16.44 -0.72 9.32
CA LEU A 53 -15.26 0.04 8.92
C LEU A 53 -15.51 0.90 7.67
N ASP A 54 -16.26 0.40 6.69
CA ASP A 54 -16.63 1.15 5.48
C ASP A 54 -17.49 2.37 5.84
N VAL A 55 -18.49 2.20 6.72
CA VAL A 55 -19.34 3.29 7.22
C VAL A 55 -18.50 4.35 7.93
N GLU A 56 -17.65 3.96 8.88
CA GLU A 56 -16.84 4.92 9.64
C GLU A 56 -15.83 5.66 8.75
N LEU A 57 -15.17 4.97 7.81
CA LEU A 57 -14.25 5.60 6.86
C LEU A 57 -14.96 6.59 5.94
N SER A 58 -16.22 6.34 5.57
CA SER A 58 -17.02 7.24 4.71
C SER A 58 -17.30 8.60 5.35
N GLN A 59 -17.24 8.70 6.69
CA GLN A 59 -17.46 9.94 7.43
C GLN A 59 -16.22 10.83 7.46
N ILE A 60 -15.06 10.32 7.04
CA ILE A 60 -13.81 11.09 7.03
C ILE A 60 -13.84 12.11 5.90
N SER A 61 -13.89 13.39 6.27
CA SER A 61 -13.74 14.52 5.35
C SER A 61 -12.43 15.25 5.64
N MET A 62 -11.56 15.35 4.64
CA MET A 62 -10.28 16.05 4.74
C MET A 62 -9.99 16.86 3.48
N PRO A 63 -9.26 17.98 3.59
CA PRO A 63 -8.73 18.68 2.43
C PRO A 63 -7.78 17.79 1.63
N THR A 64 -7.72 18.02 0.31
CA THR A 64 -6.70 17.41 -0.54
C THR A 64 -5.31 17.92 -0.16
N PHE A 65 -4.29 17.09 -0.34
CA PHE A 65 -2.91 17.43 -0.04
C PHE A 65 -1.97 16.87 -1.11
N ASP A 66 -0.82 17.51 -1.26
CA ASP A 66 0.21 17.06 -2.19
C ASP A 66 1.09 15.99 -1.56
N LEU A 67 1.31 14.90 -2.30
CA LEU A 67 2.25 13.85 -1.95
C LEU A 67 3.37 13.77 -2.98
N ARG A 68 4.62 13.73 -2.49
CA ARG A 68 5.80 13.55 -3.34
C ARG A 68 6.58 12.33 -2.89
N CYS A 69 6.86 11.43 -3.83
CA CYS A 69 7.82 10.35 -3.64
C CYS A 69 9.25 10.92 -3.79
N ASP A 70 10.09 10.75 -2.76
CA ASP A 70 11.46 11.28 -2.75
C ASP A 70 12.49 10.20 -3.11
N ARG A 71 12.45 9.06 -2.40
CA ARG A 71 13.45 8.00 -2.49
C ARG A 71 12.84 6.62 -2.24
N PHE A 72 13.45 5.60 -2.84
CA PHE A 72 13.22 4.21 -2.51
C PHE A 72 14.13 3.76 -1.37
N ASP A 73 13.56 3.03 -0.43
CA ASP A 73 14.29 2.48 0.71
C ASP A 73 13.85 1.03 0.97
N TYR A 74 14.49 0.38 1.94
CA TYR A 74 14.21 -0.99 2.32
C TYR A 74 13.88 -1.11 3.82
N PHE A 75 13.06 -2.10 4.16
CA PHE A 75 12.77 -2.47 5.54
C PHE A 75 13.50 -3.76 5.89
N GLU A 76 14.22 -3.77 7.01
CA GLU A 76 14.82 -4.97 7.59
C GLU A 76 14.00 -5.46 8.79
N ARG A 77 13.78 -6.78 8.87
CA ARG A 77 13.34 -7.45 10.10
C ARG A 77 14.43 -8.45 10.49
N GLY A 78 15.42 -7.99 11.26
CA GLY A 78 16.66 -8.73 11.54
C GLY A 78 17.53 -8.88 10.28
N ASN A 79 18.50 -9.80 10.30
CA ASN A 79 19.48 -10.06 9.23
C ASN A 79 18.87 -10.67 7.93
N LYS A 80 17.59 -10.42 7.65
CA LYS A 80 16.86 -10.90 6.47
C LYS A 80 15.96 -9.79 5.91
N ILE A 81 16.27 -9.37 4.69
CA ILE A 81 15.41 -8.49 3.89
C ILE A 81 14.22 -9.33 3.40
N LYS A 82 12.99 -8.89 3.68
CA LYS A 82 11.76 -9.43 3.08
C LYS A 82 11.07 -8.32 2.30
N SER A 83 10.84 -8.55 0.99
CA SER A 83 9.97 -7.67 0.20
C SER A 83 8.53 -7.88 0.63
N ILE A 84 7.85 -6.81 1.04
CA ILE A 84 6.39 -6.78 1.15
C ILE A 84 5.83 -6.67 -0.27
#